data_AF-E5D273-F1
#
_entry.id   AF-E5D273-F1
#
_cell.length_a   1.000
_cell.length_b   1.000
_cell.length_c   1.000
_cell.angle_alpha   90.00
_cell.angle_beta   90.00
_cell.angle_gamma   90.00
#
_symmetry.space_group_name_H-M   'P 1'
#
loop_
_entity.id
_entity.type
_entity.pdbx_description
1 polymer ?
#
loop_
_entity_poly.entity_id
_entity_poly.type
_entity_poly.pdbx_seq_one_letter_code
_entity_poly.pdbx_strand_id
1 'polypeptide(L)'
;EVVIEINFKNAQYPIIISVTHVPELNVLSIKENGLEIGSSVRLSRLQEVLKEVIAEREIYETASCRAICEQLKWFAGKQVKNVASVGGNICTASPISDLNPLWMASRADFRIVDSKGNIRTVHAKDFFLGYRKVDLAQGEILHSIFLPWSRHFEFVKEFKQSHRREDDIALVNAGMRVYLKE
;
A
#
# COMPACT_ATOMS: atom_id res chain seq x y z
N GLU A 1 2.06 -3.89 -13.51
CA GLU A 1 2.67 -5.23 -13.52
C GLU A 1 2.10 -6.14 -14.60
N VAL A 2 0.79 -6.44 -14.63
CA VAL A 2 0.19 -7.41 -15.58
C VAL A 2 0.64 -7.20 -17.04
N VAL A 3 0.64 -5.96 -17.53
CA VAL A 3 1.11 -5.65 -18.90
C VAL A 3 2.60 -5.96 -19.11
N ILE A 4 3.43 -5.75 -18.09
CA ILE A 4 4.86 -6.11 -18.14
C ILE A 4 5.02 -7.64 -18.19
N GLU A 5 4.20 -8.37 -17.46
CA GLU A 5 4.23 -9.84 -17.46
C GLU A 5 3.80 -10.42 -18.80
N ILE A 6 2.76 -9.85 -19.43
CA ILE A 6 2.32 -10.23 -20.78
C ILE A 6 3.43 -9.93 -21.81
N ASN A 7 3.94 -8.70 -21.83
CA ASN A 7 4.84 -8.24 -22.89
C ASN A 7 6.27 -8.79 -22.77
N PHE A 8 6.75 -9.01 -21.55
CA PHE A 8 8.18 -9.33 -21.30
C PHE A 8 8.40 -10.67 -20.60
N LYS A 9 7.37 -11.30 -20.04
CA LYS A 9 7.48 -12.61 -19.38
C LYS A 9 6.61 -13.70 -20.04
N ASN A 10 6.02 -13.42 -21.20
CA ASN A 10 5.13 -14.34 -21.93
C ASN A 10 3.98 -14.87 -21.07
N ALA A 11 3.51 -14.11 -20.07
CA ALA A 11 2.37 -14.52 -19.26
C ALA A 11 1.08 -14.45 -20.07
N GLN A 12 0.19 -15.43 -19.89
CA GLN A 12 -1.10 -15.49 -20.56
C GLN A 12 -2.25 -15.40 -19.56
N TYR A 13 -3.03 -14.33 -19.65
CA TYR A 13 -4.23 -14.11 -18.87
C TYR A 13 -5.44 -14.06 -19.80
N PRO A 14 -6.08 -15.21 -20.11
CA PRO A 14 -7.19 -15.25 -21.08
C PRO A 14 -8.44 -14.53 -20.59
N ILE A 15 -8.56 -14.30 -19.27
CA ILE A 15 -9.66 -13.59 -18.64
C ILE A 15 -9.06 -12.48 -17.77
N ILE A 16 -9.55 -11.25 -17.96
CA ILE A 16 -9.15 -10.08 -17.19
C ILE A 16 -10.41 -9.42 -16.63
N ILE A 17 -10.41 -9.15 -15.34
CA ILE A 17 -11.49 -8.44 -14.64
C ILE A 17 -10.93 -7.10 -14.17
N SER A 18 -11.53 -6.00 -14.62
CA SER A 18 -11.19 -4.66 -14.14
C SER A 18 -12.17 -4.24 -13.05
N VAL A 19 -11.64 -4.00 -11.85
CA VAL A 19 -12.41 -3.53 -10.69
C VAL A 19 -12.23 -2.02 -10.44
N THR A 20 -11.59 -1.32 -11.37
CA THR A 20 -11.17 0.08 -11.25
C THR A 20 -12.31 1.03 -10.89
N HIS A 21 -13.54 0.74 -11.32
CA HIS A 21 -14.70 1.61 -11.14
C HIS A 21 -15.66 1.14 -10.04
N VAL A 22 -15.32 0.09 -9.29
CA VAL A 22 -16.13 -0.37 -8.16
C VAL A 22 -16.05 0.66 -7.04
N PRO A 23 -17.17 1.31 -6.65
CA PRO A 23 -17.15 2.41 -5.67
C PRO A 23 -16.54 2.02 -4.32
N GLU A 24 -16.85 0.82 -3.83
CA GLU A 24 -16.41 0.29 -2.54
C GLU A 24 -14.89 0.14 -2.48
N LEU A 25 -14.24 -0.19 -3.61
CA LEU A 25 -12.79 -0.32 -3.70
C LEU A 25 -12.08 1.03 -3.92
N ASN A 26 -12.83 2.12 -4.11
CA ASN A 26 -12.30 3.48 -4.27
C ASN A 26 -12.57 4.37 -3.04
N VAL A 27 -13.11 3.81 -1.96
CA VAL A 27 -13.31 4.52 -0.70
C VAL A 27 -11.97 5.03 -0.17
N LEU A 28 -11.93 6.28 0.26
CA LEU A 28 -10.80 6.85 0.98
C LEU A 28 -11.36 7.71 2.11
N SER A 29 -11.30 7.20 3.34
CA SER A 29 -12.06 7.74 4.47
C SER A 29 -11.17 7.89 5.69
N ILE A 30 -11.07 9.12 6.19
CA ILE A 30 -10.43 9.45 7.47
C ILE A 30 -11.38 8.99 8.57
N LYS A 31 -10.91 8.09 9.44
CA LYS A 31 -11.63 7.61 10.63
C LYS A 31 -10.99 8.21 11.89
N GLU A 32 -11.66 8.01 13.02
CA GLU A 32 -11.13 8.41 14.33
C GLU A 32 -9.81 7.69 14.65
N ASN A 33 -9.69 6.42 14.28
CA ASN A 33 -8.57 5.54 14.65
C ASN A 33 -7.55 5.26 13.52
N GLY A 34 -7.81 5.72 12.30
CA GLY A 34 -6.93 5.49 11.16
C GLY A 34 -7.49 5.98 9.83
N LEU A 35 -6.77 5.69 8.75
CA LEU A 35 -7.20 5.93 7.38
C LEU A 35 -7.67 4.61 6.74
N GLU A 36 -8.89 4.58 6.24
CA GLU A 36 -9.39 3.49 5.40
C GLU A 36 -9.16 3.81 3.92
N ILE A 37 -8.49 2.90 3.21
CA ILE A 37 -8.01 3.07 1.84
C ILE A 37 -8.51 1.88 1.01
N GLY A 38 -9.40 2.10 0.06
CA GLY A 38 -9.87 1.08 -0.87
C GLY A 38 -8.75 0.59 -1.78
N SER A 39 -8.79 -0.69 -2.17
CA SER A 39 -7.70 -1.33 -2.90
C SER A 39 -7.51 -0.79 -4.33
N SER A 40 -8.53 -0.19 -4.93
CA SER A 40 -8.47 0.45 -6.26
C SER A 40 -8.09 1.94 -6.21
N VAL A 41 -7.93 2.53 -5.03
CA VAL A 41 -7.43 3.90 -4.87
C VAL A 41 -6.08 4.04 -5.58
N ARG A 42 -5.96 5.07 -6.42
CA ARG A 42 -4.74 5.41 -7.15
C ARG A 42 -3.67 5.95 -6.19
N LEU A 43 -2.41 5.62 -6.45
CA LEU A 43 -1.28 6.11 -5.64
C LEU A 43 -1.19 7.64 -5.61
N SER A 44 -1.54 8.32 -6.71
CA SER A 44 -1.59 9.79 -6.73
C SER A 44 -2.66 10.35 -5.80
N ARG A 45 -3.87 9.75 -5.81
CA ARG A 45 -4.97 10.16 -4.92
C ARG A 45 -4.64 9.88 -3.45
N LEU A 46 -4.03 8.74 -3.16
CA LEU A 46 -3.50 8.46 -1.82
C LEU A 46 -2.49 9.54 -1.40
N GLN A 47 -1.54 9.89 -2.26
CA GLN A 47 -0.52 10.90 -1.97
C GLN A 47 -1.13 12.29 -1.66
N GLU A 48 -2.21 12.69 -2.35
CA GLU A 48 -2.94 13.93 -2.07
C GLU A 48 -3.53 13.92 -0.66
N VAL A 49 -4.33 12.90 -0.33
CA VAL A 49 -4.99 12.80 0.99
C VAL A 49 -3.98 12.65 2.12
N LEU A 50 -2.87 11.94 1.91
CA LEU A 50 -1.82 11.88 2.94
C LEU A 50 -1.26 13.27 3.24
N LYS A 51 -1.08 14.14 2.25
CA LYS A 51 -0.60 15.52 2.48
C LYS A 51 -1.61 16.35 3.26
N GLU A 52 -2.90 16.23 2.95
CA GLU A 52 -3.99 16.90 3.67
C GLU A 52 -3.98 16.45 5.14
N VAL A 53 -3.99 15.14 5.39
CA VAL A 53 -3.96 14.56 6.75
C VAL A 53 -2.71 15.00 7.53
N ILE A 54 -1.53 15.02 6.89
CA ILE A 54 -0.28 15.46 7.53
C ILE A 54 -0.33 16.95 7.93
N ALA A 55 -1.05 17.78 7.18
CA ALA A 55 -1.17 19.21 7.46
C ALA A 55 -2.20 19.53 8.56
N GLU A 56 -3.25 18.72 8.68
CA GLU A 56 -4.38 18.98 9.59
C GLU A 56 -4.27 18.29 10.96
N ARG A 57 -3.55 17.15 11.04
CA ARG A 57 -3.42 16.38 12.27
C ARG A 57 -2.11 16.62 13.00
N GLU A 58 -2.12 16.27 14.27
CA GLU A 58 -0.94 16.35 15.13
C GLU A 58 0.23 15.54 14.57
N ILE A 59 1.44 16.06 14.82
CA ILE A 59 2.65 15.49 14.25
C ILE A 59 2.84 14.02 14.68
N TYR A 60 2.50 13.66 15.91
CA TYR A 60 2.68 12.29 16.39
C TYR A 60 1.69 11.30 15.76
N GLU A 61 0.48 11.73 15.36
CA GLU A 61 -0.54 10.85 14.78
C GLU A 61 -0.19 10.38 13.36
N THR A 62 0.57 11.20 12.64
CA THR A 62 0.77 11.08 11.20
C THR A 62 2.14 10.51 10.80
N ALA A 63 2.87 9.87 11.73
CA ALA A 63 4.21 9.32 11.46
C ALA A 63 4.20 8.32 10.28
N SER A 64 3.25 7.38 10.27
CA SER A 64 3.09 6.42 9.17
C SER A 64 2.70 7.09 7.85
N CYS A 65 1.80 8.08 7.89
CA CYS A 65 1.39 8.86 6.72
C CYS A 65 2.57 9.61 6.09
N ARG A 66 3.41 10.24 6.91
CA ARG A 66 4.63 10.92 6.43
C ARG A 66 5.57 9.95 5.76
N ALA A 67 5.87 8.81 6.38
CA ALA A 67 6.78 7.83 5.81
C ALA A 67 6.31 7.32 4.45
N ILE A 68 5.01 7.00 4.31
CA ILE A 68 4.42 6.58 3.03
C ILE A 68 4.45 7.73 2.01
N CYS A 69 4.12 8.96 2.42
CA CYS A 69 4.13 10.11 1.54
C CYS A 69 5.53 10.44 1.01
N GLU A 70 6.56 10.37 1.86
CA GLU A 70 7.96 10.52 1.47
C GLU A 70 8.40 9.43 0.49
N GLN A 71 8.05 8.17 0.76
CA GLN A 71 8.36 7.07 -0.15
C GLN A 71 7.71 7.25 -1.53
N LEU A 72 6.47 7.75 -1.57
CA LEU A 72 5.76 8.06 -2.81
C LEU A 72 6.35 9.24 -3.61
N LYS A 73 7.21 10.08 -3.01
CA LYS A 73 7.95 11.11 -3.77
C LYS A 73 8.93 10.47 -4.75
N TRP A 74 9.60 9.41 -4.31
CA TRP A 74 10.61 8.68 -5.09
C TRP A 74 10.03 7.50 -5.89
N PHE A 75 8.72 7.25 -5.76
CA PHE A 75 8.01 6.18 -6.44
C PHE A 75 7.52 6.62 -7.82
N ALA A 76 8.26 6.20 -8.85
CA ALA A 76 7.91 6.32 -10.25
C ALA A 76 7.51 7.74 -10.73
N GLY A 77 7.25 7.88 -12.03
CA GLY A 77 6.64 9.09 -12.60
C GLY A 77 5.17 9.30 -12.19
N LYS A 78 4.67 10.53 -12.38
CA LYS A 78 3.26 10.90 -12.14
C LYS A 78 2.29 10.04 -12.97
N GLN A 79 2.70 9.68 -14.19
CA GLN A 79 1.96 8.84 -15.13
C GLN A 79 1.64 7.48 -14.53
N VAL A 80 2.65 6.84 -13.92
CA VAL A 80 2.48 5.55 -13.24
C VAL A 80 1.59 5.71 -12.01
N LYS A 81 1.86 6.72 -11.15
CA LYS A 81 1.06 6.95 -9.94
C LYS A 81 -0.41 7.26 -10.20
N ASN A 82 -0.74 7.84 -11.34
CA ASN A 82 -2.11 8.16 -11.74
C ASN A 82 -2.95 6.94 -12.14
N VAL A 83 -2.32 5.78 -12.38
CA VAL A 83 -3.03 4.56 -12.80
C VAL A 83 -2.74 3.36 -11.89
N ALA A 84 -1.60 3.34 -11.20
CA ALA A 84 -1.27 2.32 -10.24
C ALA A 84 -2.18 2.43 -9.01
N SER A 85 -2.80 1.31 -8.64
CA SER A 85 -3.62 1.22 -7.43
C SER A 85 -2.80 0.75 -6.23
N VAL A 86 -3.24 1.12 -5.03
CA VAL A 86 -2.64 0.68 -3.76
C VAL A 86 -2.68 -0.84 -3.65
N GLY A 87 -3.84 -1.45 -3.90
CA GLY A 87 -4.01 -2.89 -3.85
C GLY A 87 -3.22 -3.63 -4.93
N GLY A 88 -3.07 -3.04 -6.12
CA GLY A 88 -2.21 -3.59 -7.17
C GLY A 88 -0.75 -3.65 -6.74
N ASN A 89 -0.24 -2.59 -6.08
CA ASN A 89 1.11 -2.58 -5.54
C ASN A 89 1.31 -3.64 -4.43
N ILE A 90 0.33 -3.78 -3.53
CA ILE A 90 0.35 -4.77 -2.44
C ILE A 90 0.30 -6.20 -3.00
N CYS A 91 -0.73 -6.54 -3.77
CA CYS A 91 -0.97 -7.90 -4.27
C CYS A 91 0.06 -8.38 -5.29
N THR A 92 0.75 -7.45 -5.98
CA THR A 92 1.91 -7.82 -6.82
C THR A 92 3.01 -8.48 -6.00
N ALA A 93 3.13 -8.12 -4.71
CA ALA A 93 4.10 -8.69 -3.77
C ALA A 93 5.53 -8.78 -4.34
N SER A 94 5.94 -7.72 -5.04
CA SER A 94 7.30 -7.60 -5.55
C SER A 94 8.27 -7.51 -4.36
N PRO A 95 9.37 -8.29 -4.31
CA PRO A 95 10.36 -8.20 -3.24
C PRO A 95 11.03 -6.83 -3.09
N ILE A 96 10.98 -6.03 -4.17
CA ILE A 96 11.51 -4.67 -4.25
C ILE A 96 10.41 -3.61 -4.16
N SER A 97 9.21 -3.96 -3.68
CA SER A 97 8.15 -2.97 -3.46
C SER A 97 8.58 -1.97 -2.40
N ASP A 98 8.51 -0.69 -2.74
CA ASP A 98 8.84 0.40 -1.81
C ASP A 98 7.81 0.59 -0.70
N LEU A 99 6.55 0.21 -0.92
CA LEU A 99 5.46 0.47 0.02
C LEU A 99 5.15 -0.72 0.95
N ASN A 100 5.38 -1.96 0.50
CA ASN A 100 5.07 -3.15 1.30
C ASN A 100 5.78 -3.18 2.66
N PRO A 101 7.08 -2.83 2.77
CA PRO A 101 7.75 -2.71 4.07
C PRO A 101 7.09 -1.70 5.00
N LEU A 102 6.57 -0.58 4.47
CA LEU A 102 5.90 0.44 5.25
C LEU A 102 4.53 -0.01 5.74
N TRP A 103 3.75 -0.74 4.93
CA TRP A 103 2.48 -1.31 5.39
C TRP A 103 2.70 -2.28 6.57
N MET A 104 3.71 -3.14 6.46
CA MET A 104 4.09 -4.06 7.54
C MET A 104 4.55 -3.31 8.80
N ALA A 105 5.48 -2.36 8.65
CA ALA A 105 6.02 -1.60 9.77
C ALA A 105 4.94 -0.76 10.49
N SER A 106 4.01 -0.18 9.73
CA SER A 106 2.94 0.70 10.22
C SER A 106 1.77 -0.06 10.85
N ARG A 107 1.87 -1.40 10.99
CA ARG A 107 0.80 -2.25 11.56
C ARG A 107 -0.52 -2.10 10.78
N ALA A 108 -0.43 -1.94 9.47
CA ALA A 108 -1.63 -1.86 8.65
C ALA A 108 -2.38 -3.20 8.64
N ASP A 109 -3.70 -3.11 8.54
CA ASP A 109 -4.59 -4.26 8.42
C ASP A 109 -5.20 -4.30 7.03
N PHE A 110 -5.23 -5.48 6.43
CA PHE A 110 -5.79 -5.72 5.11
C PHE A 110 -7.13 -6.43 5.26
N ARG A 111 -8.20 -5.79 4.77
CA ARG A 111 -9.54 -6.37 4.69
C ARG A 111 -9.65 -7.11 3.37
N ILE A 112 -9.98 -8.38 3.45
CA ILE A 112 -10.13 -9.30 2.32
C ILE A 112 -11.59 -9.74 2.29
N VAL A 113 -12.17 -9.76 1.09
CA VAL A 113 -13.57 -10.17 0.88
C VAL A 113 -13.64 -11.32 -0.11
N ASP A 114 -14.50 -12.29 0.15
CA ASP A 114 -14.79 -13.39 -0.78
C ASP A 114 -16.00 -13.09 -1.68
N SER A 115 -16.27 -13.99 -2.62
CA SER A 115 -17.42 -13.88 -3.54
C SER A 115 -18.80 -13.98 -2.88
N LYS A 116 -18.86 -14.38 -1.61
CA LYS A 116 -20.09 -14.47 -0.80
C LYS A 116 -20.28 -13.24 0.08
N GLY A 117 -19.32 -12.30 0.08
CA GLY A 117 -19.33 -11.10 0.92
C GLY A 117 -18.80 -11.31 2.34
N ASN A 118 -18.22 -12.47 2.65
CA ASN A 118 -17.55 -12.67 3.94
C ASN A 118 -16.28 -11.84 3.98
N ILE A 119 -16.04 -11.17 5.11
CA ILE A 119 -14.86 -10.33 5.29
C ILE A 119 -13.97 -10.94 6.36
N ARG A 120 -12.68 -11.05 6.04
CA ARG A 120 -11.61 -11.33 7.01
C ARG A 120 -10.57 -10.23 7.00
N THR A 121 -9.87 -10.10 8.11
CA THR A 121 -8.78 -9.13 8.28
C THR A 121 -7.47 -9.87 8.53
N VAL A 122 -6.41 -9.40 7.87
CA VAL A 122 -5.05 -9.94 8.01
C VAL A 122 -4.09 -8.80 8.29
N HIS A 123 -3.18 -8.96 9.25
CA HIS A 123 -2.12 -7.99 9.45
C HIS A 123 -1.17 -7.97 8.25
N ALA A 124 -0.73 -6.79 7.82
CA ALA A 124 0.13 -6.64 6.66
C ALA A 124 1.40 -7.52 6.74
N LYS A 125 1.96 -7.71 7.95
CA LYS A 125 3.14 -8.57 8.19
C LYS A 125 2.92 -10.06 7.88
N ASP A 126 1.67 -10.53 7.97
CA ASP A 126 1.30 -11.93 7.80
C ASP A 126 0.74 -12.19 6.38
N PHE A 127 0.49 -11.15 5.60
CA PHE A 127 -0.09 -11.22 4.26
C PHE A 127 0.89 -11.70 3.19
N PHE A 128 2.20 -11.45 3.35
CA PHE A 128 3.22 -11.81 2.36
C PHE A 128 3.84 -13.16 2.70
N LEU A 129 3.44 -14.20 1.97
CA LEU A 129 3.80 -15.60 2.25
C LEU A 129 5.12 -16.04 1.59
N GLY A 130 5.64 -15.25 0.65
CA GLY A 130 6.90 -15.54 -0.04
C GLY A 130 7.05 -14.73 -1.33
N TYR A 131 8.01 -15.11 -2.17
CA TYR A 131 8.28 -14.43 -3.44
C TYR A 131 7.02 -14.36 -4.31
N ARG A 132 6.46 -13.15 -4.47
CA ARG A 132 5.22 -12.89 -5.22
C ARG A 132 4.03 -13.77 -4.80
N LYS A 133 3.98 -14.18 -3.53
CA LYS A 133 2.89 -14.97 -2.95
C LYS A 133 2.26 -14.21 -1.80
N VAL A 134 0.94 -14.09 -1.84
CA VAL A 134 0.15 -13.39 -0.83
C VAL A 134 -0.92 -14.29 -0.25
N ASP A 135 -1.40 -13.96 0.94
CA ASP A 135 -2.50 -14.63 1.62
C ASP A 135 -3.87 -14.24 1.04
N LEU A 136 -4.10 -14.60 -0.23
CA LEU A 136 -5.40 -14.54 -0.88
C LEU A 136 -5.76 -15.92 -1.42
N ALA A 137 -6.90 -16.45 -0.97
CA ALA A 137 -7.47 -17.67 -1.49
C ALA A 137 -8.19 -17.42 -2.83
N GLN A 138 -8.54 -18.50 -3.52
CA GLN A 138 -9.30 -18.41 -4.75
C GLN A 138 -10.68 -17.78 -4.48
N GLY A 139 -11.04 -16.78 -5.27
CA GLY A 139 -12.30 -16.05 -5.12
C GLY A 139 -12.27 -14.92 -4.08
N GLU A 140 -11.12 -14.70 -3.44
CA GLU A 140 -10.90 -13.55 -2.57
C GLU A 140 -10.25 -12.38 -3.32
N ILE A 141 -10.57 -11.17 -2.87
CA ILE A 141 -9.89 -9.94 -3.30
C ILE A 141 -9.49 -9.12 -2.08
N LEU A 142 -8.39 -8.36 -2.21
CA LEU A 142 -8.09 -7.29 -1.27
C LEU A 142 -9.13 -6.18 -1.44
N HIS A 143 -9.93 -5.94 -0.41
CA HIS A 143 -10.99 -4.95 -0.40
C HIS A 143 -10.45 -3.57 -0.02
N SER A 144 -9.83 -3.47 1.15
CA SER A 144 -9.29 -2.21 1.66
C SER A 144 -8.11 -2.43 2.61
N ILE A 145 -7.36 -1.35 2.83
CA ILE A 145 -6.24 -1.23 3.74
C ILE A 145 -6.68 -0.28 4.84
N PHE A 146 -6.50 -0.67 6.09
CA PHE A 146 -6.65 0.18 7.24
C PHE A 146 -5.27 0.55 7.78
N LEU A 147 -4.93 1.84 7.72
CA LEU A 147 -3.68 2.39 8.24
C LEU A 147 -3.96 3.08 9.58
N PRO A 148 -3.56 2.51 10.73
CA PRO A 148 -3.85 3.12 12.02
C PRO A 148 -3.07 4.44 12.21
N TRP A 149 -3.64 5.36 12.99
CA TRP A 149 -2.88 6.51 13.47
C TRP A 149 -1.73 6.06 14.39
N SER A 150 -0.62 6.80 14.33
CA SER A 150 0.54 6.54 15.17
C SER A 150 0.29 7.08 16.58
N ARG A 151 0.82 6.41 17.60
CA ARG A 151 0.66 6.82 19.01
C ARG A 151 1.70 7.87 19.40
N HIS A 152 1.49 8.52 20.54
CA HIS A 152 2.57 9.26 21.20
C HIS A 152 3.80 8.36 21.36
N PHE A 153 4.99 8.92 21.14
CA PHE A 153 6.27 8.18 21.16
C PHE A 153 6.38 7.02 20.15
N GLU A 154 5.52 6.99 19.13
CA GLU A 154 5.62 6.07 17.99
C GLU A 154 6.18 6.80 16.76
N PHE A 155 7.27 6.28 16.22
CA PHE A 155 7.97 6.86 15.07
C PHE A 155 8.04 5.83 13.95
N VAL A 156 7.81 6.30 12.72
CA VAL A 156 7.92 5.49 11.49
C VAL A 156 8.81 6.22 10.51
N LYS A 157 9.74 5.49 9.87
CA LYS A 157 10.66 6.04 8.88
C LYS A 157 10.86 5.10 7.71
N GLU A 158 10.85 5.69 6.52
CA GLU A 158 11.11 5.10 5.22
C GLU A 158 12.58 5.27 4.81
N PHE A 159 13.10 4.27 4.10
CA PHE A 159 14.43 4.28 3.49
C PHE A 159 14.36 3.64 2.11
N LYS A 160 15.03 4.25 1.14
CA LYS A 160 15.23 3.70 -0.21
C LYS A 160 16.62 4.06 -0.70
N GLN A 161 17.33 3.07 -1.22
CA GLN A 161 18.57 3.23 -1.96
C GLN A 161 18.41 2.64 -3.35
N SER A 162 18.82 3.40 -4.37
CA SER A 162 18.76 3.04 -5.80
C SER A 162 19.95 3.67 -6.54
N HIS A 163 20.12 3.36 -7.84
CA HIS A 163 21.19 3.97 -8.64
C HIS A 163 20.88 5.43 -9.00
N ARG A 164 19.60 5.78 -9.11
CA ARG A 164 19.11 7.15 -9.30
C ARG A 164 18.08 7.50 -8.22
N ARG A 165 17.97 8.78 -7.88
CA ARG A 165 17.05 9.25 -6.83
C ARG A 165 15.58 9.07 -7.18
N GLU A 166 15.23 9.22 -8.46
CA GLU A 166 13.86 9.19 -8.95
C GLU A 166 13.69 8.10 -10.02
N ASP A 167 12.47 7.56 -10.11
CA ASP A 167 12.03 6.59 -11.14
C ASP A 167 12.96 5.38 -11.31
N ASP A 168 13.46 4.87 -10.18
CA ASP A 168 14.38 3.74 -10.16
C ASP A 168 13.91 2.63 -9.22
N ILE A 169 14.34 1.41 -9.53
CA ILE A 169 14.09 0.22 -8.74
C ILE A 169 15.00 0.26 -7.51
N ALA A 170 14.44 -0.02 -6.33
CA ALA A 170 15.22 -0.08 -5.11
C ALA A 170 16.24 -1.23 -5.17
N LEU A 171 17.49 -0.92 -4.82
CA LEU A 171 18.50 -1.92 -4.45
C LEU A 171 18.20 -2.47 -3.06
N VAL A 172 17.91 -1.56 -2.13
CA VAL A 172 17.45 -1.86 -0.77
C VAL A 172 16.42 -0.80 -0.38
N ASN A 173 15.34 -1.22 0.27
CA ASN A 173 14.40 -0.32 0.93
C ASN A 173 14.02 -0.88 2.31
N ALA A 174 13.50 -0.02 3.17
CA ALA A 174 13.04 -0.41 4.50
C ALA A 174 11.95 0.52 5.00
N GLY A 175 11.00 -0.06 5.73
CA GLY A 175 10.11 0.67 6.64
C GLY A 175 10.47 0.26 8.07
N MET A 176 10.78 1.24 8.91
CA MET A 176 11.14 1.00 10.31
C MET A 176 10.12 1.69 11.21
N ARG A 177 9.70 1.00 12.27
CA ARG A 177 8.84 1.55 13.32
C ARG A 177 9.45 1.29 14.68
N VAL A 178 9.46 2.30 15.54
CA VAL A 178 9.79 2.18 16.96
C VAL A 178 8.68 2.80 17.80
N TYR A 179 8.39 2.19 18.94
CA TYR A 179 7.51 2.74 19.96
C TYR A 179 8.27 2.75 21.28
N LEU A 180 8.50 3.94 21.83
CA LEU A 180 9.18 4.11 23.10
C LEU A 180 8.14 4.11 24.21
N LYS A 181 8.43 3.38 25.29
CA LYS A 181 7.69 3.52 26.54
C LYS A 181 8.21 4.77 27.24
N GLU A 182 7.31 5.55 27.83
CA GLU A 182 7.67 6.57 28.81
C GLU A 182 8.45 5.97 29.99
#